data_AF-A0A7S2MQQ7-F1
#
_entry.id   AF-A0A7S2MQQ7-F1
#
_cell.length_a   1.000
_cell.length_b   1.000
_cell.length_c   1.000
_cell.angle_alpha   90.00
_cell.angle_beta   90.00
_cell.angle_gamma   90.00
#
_symmetry.space_group_name_H-M   'P 1'
#
loop_
_entity.id
_entity.type
_entity.pdbx_description
1 polymer ?
#
loop_
_entity_poly.entity_id
_entity_poly.type
_entity_poly.pdbx_seq_one_letter_code
_entity_poly.pdbx_strand_id
1 'polypeptide(L)'
;MNVSAYGSGAIYIKTGIYLLSARHWTTQKSLSLALYTTGAKIEYCNGNLDKMQNYLDEIFEQNLPIKEKAEAQSTHIVSLIFLQDNCNDACIVTLDVLGQLGVHIPRNPSKLTIISSFLKTKLMLKRFDTNKLCDLPVIVDKTKLIPMQLLSQMQV
;
A
#
# COMPACT_ATOMS: atom_id res chain seq x y z
N MET A 1 16.20 -16.42 5.46
CA MET A 1 15.42 -15.22 5.83
C MET A 1 16.14 -14.53 6.99
N ASN A 2 16.71 -13.35 6.77
CA ASN A 2 17.57 -12.67 7.75
C ASN A 2 16.73 -11.94 8.81
N VAL A 3 16.39 -12.65 9.89
CA VAL A 3 15.84 -12.05 11.13
C VAL A 3 16.73 -10.90 11.65
N SER A 4 18.03 -10.89 11.30
CA SER A 4 18.99 -9.86 11.69
C SER A 4 18.77 -8.48 11.04
N ALA A 5 18.36 -8.40 9.77
CA ALA A 5 18.24 -7.12 9.06
C ALA A 5 17.00 -6.33 9.48
N TYR A 6 15.87 -7.01 9.72
CA TYR A 6 14.65 -6.38 10.22
C TYR A 6 14.77 -5.95 11.69
N GLY A 7 15.50 -6.72 12.51
CA GLY A 7 15.84 -6.34 13.88
C GLY A 7 16.66 -5.06 13.96
N SER A 8 17.72 -4.95 13.14
CA SER A 8 18.52 -3.72 13.05
C SER A 8 17.72 -2.54 12.48
N GLY A 9 16.89 -2.78 11.44
CA GLY A 9 16.01 -1.76 10.87
C GLY A 9 15.02 -1.18 11.88
N ALA A 10 14.43 -2.03 12.73
CA ALA A 10 13.51 -1.60 13.79
C ALA A 10 14.19 -0.67 14.81
N ILE A 11 15.46 -0.90 15.13
CA ILE A 11 16.25 -0.03 16.01
C ILE A 11 16.42 1.34 15.36
N TYR A 12 16.85 1.40 14.10
CA TYR A 12 17.02 2.68 13.39
C TYR A 12 15.73 3.46 13.28
N ILE A 13 14.60 2.81 12.99
CA ILE A 13 13.31 3.49 12.95
C ILE A 13 12.92 4.04 14.32
N LYS A 14 13.08 3.25 15.39
CA LYS A 14 12.78 3.71 16.76
C LYS A 14 13.63 4.90 17.16
N THR A 15 14.94 4.85 16.88
CA THR A 15 15.84 5.98 17.13
C THR A 15 15.45 7.19 16.28
N GLY A 16 15.13 6.98 15.00
CA GLY A 16 14.67 8.05 14.11
C GLY A 16 13.41 8.75 14.64
N ILE A 17 12.42 7.98 15.07
CA ILE A 17 11.17 8.50 15.66
C ILE A 17 11.47 9.23 16.97
N TYR A 18 12.33 8.70 17.83
CA TYR A 18 12.72 9.35 19.09
C TYR A 18 13.42 10.71 18.88
N LEU A 19 14.17 10.85 17.78
CA LEU A 19 14.87 12.10 17.44
C LEU A 19 13.98 13.13 16.72
N LEU A 20 12.72 12.80 16.44
CA LEU A 20 11.77 13.76 15.86
C LEU A 20 11.46 14.88 16.85
N SER A 21 11.31 16.10 16.33
CA SER A 21 10.92 17.25 17.16
C SER A 21 9.48 17.11 17.66
N ALA A 22 9.11 17.71 18.79
CA ALA A 22 7.74 17.65 19.31
C ALA A 22 6.61 18.04 18.33
N ARG A 23 6.90 18.83 17.29
CA ARG A 23 5.93 19.22 16.23
C ARG A 23 6.25 18.59 14.87
N HIS A 24 6.85 17.40 14.85
CA HIS A 24 7.39 16.77 13.65
C HIS A 24 6.36 16.56 12.53
N TRP A 25 5.09 16.35 12.84
CA TRP A 25 4.06 16.26 11.81
C TRP A 25 3.83 17.56 11.03
N THR A 26 4.16 18.71 11.61
CA THR A 26 4.08 20.01 10.91
C THR A 26 5.44 20.45 10.38
N THR A 27 6.53 20.24 11.12
CA THR A 27 7.87 20.73 10.77
C THR A 27 8.68 19.75 9.92
N GLN A 28 8.42 18.45 10.07
CA GLN A 28 9.19 17.34 9.48
C GLN A 28 8.25 16.28 8.89
N LYS A 29 7.17 16.72 8.25
CA LYS A 29 6.07 15.87 7.78
C LYS A 29 6.54 14.69 6.92
N SER A 30 7.34 14.96 5.89
CA SER A 30 7.81 13.93 4.96
C SER A 30 8.69 12.88 5.65
N LEU A 31 9.55 13.31 6.56
CA LEU A 31 10.40 12.41 7.35
C LEU A 31 9.58 11.57 8.33
N SER A 32 8.62 12.20 9.02
CA SER A 32 7.69 11.51 9.93
C SER A 32 6.92 10.43 9.20
N LEU A 33 6.28 10.79 8.07
CA LEU A 33 5.52 9.85 7.25
C LEU A 33 6.39 8.66 6.80
N ALA A 34 7.63 8.92 6.35
CA ALA A 34 8.54 7.87 5.93
C ALA A 34 8.94 6.94 7.08
N LEU A 35 9.29 7.48 8.25
CA LEU A 35 9.69 6.71 9.42
C LEU A 35 8.55 5.83 9.94
N TYR A 36 7.36 6.40 10.15
CA TYR A 36 6.21 5.65 10.64
C TYR A 36 5.74 4.59 9.62
N THR A 37 5.73 4.92 8.31
CA THR A 37 5.36 3.94 7.27
C THR A 37 6.36 2.79 7.20
N THR A 38 7.65 3.09 7.30
CA THR A 38 8.71 2.06 7.30
C THR A 38 8.66 1.23 8.57
N GLY A 39 8.40 1.86 9.72
CA GLY A 39 8.19 1.20 11.00
C GLY A 39 7.04 0.20 10.95
N ALA A 40 5.89 0.60 10.40
CA ALA A 40 4.76 -0.29 10.20
C ALA A 40 5.14 -1.53 9.37
N LYS A 41 5.83 -1.33 8.24
CA LYS A 41 6.28 -2.44 7.37
C LYS A 41 7.25 -3.38 8.07
N ILE A 42 8.23 -2.84 8.81
CA ILE A 42 9.21 -3.66 9.53
C ILE A 42 8.54 -4.47 10.63
N GLU A 43 7.65 -3.85 11.41
CA GLU A 43 6.95 -4.56 12.48
C GLU A 43 5.96 -5.60 11.92
N TYR A 44 5.33 -5.34 10.76
CA TYR A 44 4.58 -6.36 10.02
C TYR A 44 5.46 -7.55 9.64
N CYS A 45 6.64 -7.31 9.04
CA CYS A 45 7.58 -8.39 8.70
C CYS A 45 8.11 -9.15 9.93
N ASN A 46 8.18 -8.50 11.09
CA ASN A 46 8.54 -9.13 12.35
C ASN A 46 7.37 -9.86 13.03
N GLY A 47 6.15 -9.78 12.50
CA GLY A 47 4.93 -10.32 13.11
C GLY A 47 4.39 -9.51 14.30
N ASN A 48 4.92 -8.31 14.56
CA ASN A 48 4.52 -7.44 15.66
C ASN A 48 3.34 -6.54 15.25
N LEU A 49 2.15 -7.14 15.16
CA LEU A 49 0.96 -6.49 14.62
C LEU A 49 0.50 -5.28 15.42
N ASP A 50 0.56 -5.34 16.76
CA ASP A 50 0.16 -4.22 17.62
C ASP A 50 1.02 -2.97 17.37
N LYS A 51 2.34 -3.16 17.18
CA LYS A 51 3.26 -2.05 16.90
C LYS A 51 3.07 -1.51 15.49
N MET A 52 2.84 -2.41 14.53
CA MET A 52 2.47 -1.99 13.18
C MET A 52 1.21 -1.11 13.22
N GLN A 53 0.17 -1.55 13.93
CA GLN A 53 -1.09 -0.81 14.03
C GLN A 53 -0.88 0.56 14.69
N ASN A 54 -0.14 0.63 15.80
CA ASN A 54 0.18 1.91 16.45
C ASN A 54 0.87 2.90 15.50
N TYR A 55 1.81 2.42 14.66
CA TYR A 55 2.45 3.29 13.68
C TYR A 55 1.50 3.75 12.56
N LEU A 56 0.56 2.89 12.15
CA LEU A 56 -0.44 3.23 11.14
C LEU A 56 -1.47 4.22 11.69
N ASP A 57 -1.94 4.01 12.92
CA ASP A 57 -2.91 4.88 13.58
C ASP A 57 -2.36 6.30 13.72
N GLU A 58 -1.11 6.46 14.14
CA GLU A 58 -0.45 7.78 14.18
C GLU A 58 -0.51 8.49 12.81
N ILE A 59 -0.24 7.78 11.71
CA ILE A 59 -0.31 8.33 10.35
C ILE A 59 -1.76 8.68 9.98
N PHE A 60 -2.72 7.82 10.34
CA PHE A 60 -4.12 7.96 9.96
C PHE A 60 -4.80 9.09 10.72
N GLU A 61 -4.39 9.39 11.95
CA GLU A 61 -4.83 10.56 12.72
C GLU A 61 -4.42 11.90 12.10
N GLN A 62 -3.32 11.94 11.34
CA GLN A 62 -2.87 13.18 10.71
C GLN A 62 -3.78 13.62 9.56
N ASN A 63 -4.03 14.92 9.42
CA ASN A 63 -4.79 15.43 8.27
C ASN A 63 -3.93 15.51 6.99
N LEU A 64 -3.59 14.35 6.42
CA LEU A 64 -2.79 14.22 5.20
C LEU A 64 -3.64 13.76 4.01
N PRO A 65 -3.33 14.23 2.78
CA PRO A 65 -3.96 13.72 1.57
C PRO A 65 -3.82 12.21 1.47
N ILE A 66 -4.88 11.54 0.96
CA ILE A 66 -4.90 10.09 0.81
C ILE A 66 -3.70 9.56 0.01
N LYS A 67 -3.26 10.31 -1.01
CA LYS A 67 -2.12 9.97 -1.86
C LYS A 67 -0.81 9.87 -1.07
N GLU A 68 -0.66 10.63 -0.01
CA GLU A 68 0.51 10.57 0.86
C GLU A 68 0.41 9.37 1.82
N LYS A 69 -0.79 9.08 2.33
CA LYS A 69 -1.05 7.93 3.22
C LYS A 69 -1.14 6.58 2.49
N ALA A 70 -1.19 6.59 1.17
CA ALA A 70 -1.48 5.42 0.34
C ALA A 70 -0.55 4.22 0.65
N GLU A 71 0.71 4.48 0.96
CA GLU A 71 1.69 3.43 1.27
C GLU A 71 1.45 2.79 2.66
N ALA A 72 1.05 3.60 3.64
CA ALA A 72 0.62 3.13 4.95
C ALA A 72 -0.70 2.34 4.84
N GLN A 73 -1.67 2.83 4.07
CA GLN A 73 -2.91 2.12 3.80
C GLN A 73 -2.68 0.78 3.10
N SER A 74 -1.74 0.72 2.16
CA SER A 74 -1.37 -0.54 1.52
C SER A 74 -0.81 -1.53 2.52
N THR A 75 -0.01 -1.08 3.47
CA THR A 75 0.55 -1.94 4.54
C THR A 75 -0.56 -2.47 5.44
N HIS A 76 -1.50 -1.60 5.83
CA HIS A 76 -2.68 -1.98 6.61
C HIS A 76 -3.54 -3.04 5.91
N ILE A 77 -3.89 -2.80 4.64
CA ILE A 77 -4.70 -3.72 3.82
C ILE A 77 -4.03 -5.07 3.69
N VAL A 78 -2.73 -5.10 3.33
CA VAL A 78 -1.96 -6.34 3.21
C VAL A 78 -2.01 -7.11 4.52
N SER A 79 -1.80 -6.43 5.65
CA SER A 79 -1.89 -7.07 6.95
C SER A 79 -3.27 -7.70 7.21
N LEU A 80 -4.36 -7.01 6.85
CA LEU A 80 -5.72 -7.56 6.97
C LEU A 80 -5.94 -8.80 6.10
N ILE A 81 -5.43 -8.80 4.86
CA ILE A 81 -5.55 -9.95 3.92
C ILE A 81 -4.85 -11.20 4.49
N PHE A 82 -3.64 -11.05 5.04
CA PHE A 82 -2.80 -12.19 5.43
C PHE A 82 -3.02 -12.68 6.86
N LEU A 83 -3.59 -11.86 7.75
CA LEU A 83 -3.65 -12.15 9.19
C LEU A 83 -5.05 -12.47 9.69
N GLN A 84 -6.07 -11.91 9.05
CA GLN A 84 -7.45 -12.22 9.36
C GLN A 84 -7.95 -13.15 8.25
N ASP A 85 -8.50 -14.29 8.63
CA ASP A 85 -9.16 -15.29 7.75
C ASP A 85 -10.40 -14.70 7.01
N ASN A 86 -10.50 -13.37 6.91
CA ASN A 86 -11.63 -12.57 6.52
C ASN A 86 -11.27 -11.73 5.27
N CYS A 87 -10.97 -12.44 4.19
CA CYS A 87 -10.68 -11.86 2.86
C CYS A 87 -11.75 -10.88 2.37
N ASN A 88 -12.99 -11.00 2.86
CA ASN A 88 -14.10 -10.16 2.40
C ASN A 88 -13.98 -8.71 2.90
N ASP A 89 -13.66 -8.52 4.17
CA ASP A 89 -13.46 -7.19 4.75
C ASP A 89 -12.23 -6.52 4.15
N ALA A 90 -11.15 -7.28 3.95
CA ALA A 90 -9.95 -6.79 3.29
C ALA A 90 -10.24 -6.36 1.84
N CYS A 91 -11.05 -7.12 1.10
CA CYS A 91 -11.48 -6.77 -0.25
C CYS A 91 -12.28 -5.46 -0.27
N ILE A 92 -13.22 -5.29 0.66
CA ILE A 92 -14.03 -4.07 0.78
C ILE A 92 -13.16 -2.83 1.04
N VAL A 93 -12.22 -2.93 1.99
CA VAL A 93 -11.29 -1.83 2.32
C VAL A 93 -10.37 -1.54 1.13
N THR A 94 -9.90 -2.58 0.42
CA THR A 94 -9.04 -2.41 -0.76
C THR A 94 -9.77 -1.67 -1.87
N LEU A 95 -11.01 -2.05 -2.18
CA LEU A 95 -11.82 -1.40 -3.21
C LEU A 95 -12.11 0.07 -2.86
N ASP A 96 -12.31 0.38 -1.58
CA ASP A 96 -12.51 1.75 -1.11
C ASP A 96 -11.25 2.60 -1.32
N VAL A 97 -10.09 2.10 -0.88
CA VAL A 97 -8.80 2.79 -1.06
C VAL A 97 -8.45 2.96 -2.54
N LEU A 98 -8.70 1.94 -3.37
CA LEU A 98 -8.55 2.05 -4.83
C LEU A 98 -9.42 3.18 -5.39
N GLY A 99 -10.69 3.28 -4.95
CA GLY A 99 -11.59 4.36 -5.33
C GLY A 99 -11.04 5.74 -4.96
N GLN A 100 -10.51 5.90 -3.75
CA GLN A 100 -9.90 7.15 -3.29
C GLN A 100 -8.61 7.50 -4.06
N LEU A 101 -7.90 6.49 -4.60
CA LEU A 101 -6.75 6.67 -5.49
C LEU A 101 -7.13 6.87 -6.96
N GLY A 102 -8.43 6.90 -7.29
CA GLY A 102 -8.96 7.13 -8.64
C GLY A 102 -9.14 5.85 -9.48
N VAL A 103 -8.98 4.67 -8.88
CA VAL A 103 -9.21 3.37 -9.51
C VAL A 103 -10.56 2.83 -9.05
N HIS A 104 -11.59 2.99 -9.87
CA HIS A 104 -12.93 2.51 -9.53
C HIS A 104 -13.14 1.07 -10.02
N ILE A 105 -13.32 0.15 -9.08
CA ILE A 105 -13.72 -1.23 -9.36
C ILE A 105 -15.06 -1.49 -8.67
N PRO A 106 -16.11 -1.89 -9.41
CA PRO A 106 -17.40 -2.17 -8.81
C PRO A 106 -17.31 -3.41 -7.90
N ARG A 107 -17.92 -3.32 -6.71
CA ARG A 107 -17.96 -4.44 -5.74
C ARG A 107 -18.64 -5.70 -6.29
N ASN A 108 -19.63 -5.53 -7.16
CA ASN A 108 -20.36 -6.63 -7.78
C ASN A 108 -20.51 -6.38 -9.30
N PRO A 109 -19.48 -6.70 -10.11
CA PRO A 109 -19.51 -6.50 -11.54
C PRO A 109 -20.48 -7.47 -12.22
N SER A 110 -21.25 -6.98 -13.19
CA SER A 110 -22.03 -7.86 -14.06
C SER A 110 -21.11 -8.64 -15.01
N LYS A 111 -21.56 -9.82 -15.49
CA LYS A 111 -20.81 -10.61 -16.49
C LYS A 111 -20.47 -9.81 -17.75
N LEU A 112 -21.38 -8.94 -18.20
CA LEU A 112 -21.17 -8.07 -19.36
C LEU A 112 -20.08 -7.02 -19.09
N THR A 113 -20.02 -6.47 -17.88
CA THR A 113 -18.96 -5.55 -17.45
C THR A 113 -17.59 -6.22 -17.44
N ILE A 114 -17.51 -7.48 -17.00
CA ILE A 114 -16.26 -8.26 -17.01
C ILE A 114 -15.81 -8.53 -18.45
N ILE A 115 -16.71 -8.99 -19.33
CA ILE A 115 -16.36 -9.31 -20.72
C ILE A 115 -15.92 -8.05 -21.47
N SER A 116 -16.64 -6.94 -21.32
CA SER A 116 -16.29 -5.68 -21.99
C SER A 116 -14.96 -5.11 -21.51
N SER A 117 -14.71 -5.12 -20.19
CA SER A 117 -13.41 -4.70 -19.64
C SER A 117 -12.27 -5.60 -20.11
N PHE A 118 -12.46 -6.92 -20.15
CA PHE A 118 -11.47 -7.86 -20.67
C PHE A 118 -11.12 -7.60 -22.14
N LEU A 119 -12.13 -7.42 -23.00
CA LEU A 119 -11.91 -7.09 -24.42
C LEU A 119 -11.17 -5.76 -24.59
N LYS A 120 -11.55 -4.74 -23.81
CA LYS A 120 -10.89 -3.43 -23.81
C LYS A 120 -9.42 -3.56 -23.43
N THR A 121 -9.10 -4.31 -22.37
CA THR A 121 -7.73 -4.59 -21.94
C THR A 121 -6.96 -5.32 -23.02
N LYS A 122 -7.51 -6.39 -23.62
CA LYS A 122 -6.87 -7.13 -24.73
C LYS A 122 -6.57 -6.22 -25.92
N LEU A 123 -7.46 -5.30 -26.26
CA LEU A 123 -7.27 -4.34 -27.36
C LEU A 123 -6.21 -3.28 -27.03
N MET A 124 -6.11 -2.85 -25.77
CA MET A 124 -5.01 -1.98 -25.32
C MET A 124 -3.66 -2.69 -25.39
N LEU A 125 -3.57 -3.95 -24.95
CA LEU A 125 -2.32 -4.73 -25.00
C LEU A 125 -1.84 -4.95 -26.44
N LYS A 126 -2.75 -5.12 -27.41
CA LYS A 126 -2.38 -5.23 -28.83
C LYS A 126 -1.61 -4.03 -29.38
N ARG A 127 -1.66 -2.88 -28.71
CA ARG A 127 -0.89 -1.67 -29.09
C ARG A 127 0.56 -1.71 -28.62
N PHE A 128 0.90 -2.67 -27.76
CA PHE A 128 2.25 -2.88 -27.25
C PHE A 128 2.85 -4.12 -27.90
N ASP A 129 4.02 -3.95 -28.50
CA ASP A 129 4.84 -5.07 -28.93
C ASP A 129 5.38 -5.81 -27.70
N THR A 130 5.46 -7.14 -27.74
CA THR A 130 5.91 -7.95 -26.60
C THR A 130 7.32 -7.57 -26.15
N ASN A 131 8.21 -7.18 -27.07
CA ASN A 131 9.55 -6.73 -26.72
C ASN A 131 9.51 -5.37 -26.02
N LYS A 132 8.65 -4.46 -26.49
CA LYS A 132 8.47 -3.13 -25.87
C LYS A 132 7.86 -3.19 -24.48
N LEU A 133 7.10 -4.24 -24.15
CA LEU A 133 6.57 -4.48 -22.81
C LEU A 133 7.68 -4.81 -21.80
N CYS A 134 8.67 -5.61 -22.21
CA CYS A 134 9.82 -5.93 -21.36
C CYS A 134 10.71 -4.72 -21.10
N ASP A 135 10.78 -3.78 -22.05
CA ASP A 135 11.58 -2.57 -21.95
C ASP A 135 10.86 -1.39 -21.27
N LEU A 136 9.64 -1.60 -20.74
CA LEU A 136 8.91 -0.54 -20.06
C LEU A 136 9.65 -0.09 -18.79
N PRO A 137 9.70 1.23 -18.53
CA PRO A 137 10.32 1.74 -17.33
C PRO A 137 9.53 1.28 -16.09
N VAL A 138 10.25 1.10 -14.99
CA VAL A 138 9.65 0.83 -13.68
C VAL A 138 8.69 1.96 -13.32
N ILE A 139 7.54 1.60 -12.75
CA ILE A 139 6.53 2.57 -12.31
C ILE A 139 7.08 3.34 -11.11
N VAL A 140 7.44 4.61 -11.33
CA VAL A 140 7.94 5.52 -10.26
C VAL A 140 6.80 6.25 -9.56
N ASP A 141 5.69 6.49 -10.27
CA ASP A 141 4.55 7.23 -9.73
C ASP A 141 3.78 6.38 -8.72
N LYS A 142 3.90 6.76 -7.43
CA LYS A 142 3.22 6.08 -6.31
C LYS A 142 1.71 6.01 -6.49
N THR A 143 1.10 6.99 -7.17
CA THR A 143 -0.35 7.01 -7.41
C THR A 143 -0.80 5.92 -8.39
N LYS A 144 0.13 5.35 -9.18
CA LYS A 144 -0.11 4.20 -10.07
C LYS A 144 0.43 2.90 -9.49
N LEU A 145 1.59 2.97 -8.82
CA LEU A 145 2.24 1.82 -8.22
C LEU A 145 1.39 1.21 -7.10
N ILE A 146 0.85 2.02 -6.20
CA ILE A 146 0.13 1.54 -5.03
C ILE A 146 -1.18 0.82 -5.42
N PRO A 147 -2.03 1.36 -6.32
CA PRO A 147 -3.17 0.60 -6.83
C PRO A 147 -2.79 -0.73 -7.47
N MET A 148 -1.71 -0.77 -8.27
CA MET A 148 -1.24 -2.02 -8.87
C MET A 148 -0.77 -3.03 -7.84
N GLN A 149 -0.03 -2.59 -6.82
CA GLN A 149 0.39 -3.45 -5.71
C GLN A 149 -0.83 -4.02 -4.98
N LEU A 150 -1.78 -3.18 -4.58
CA LEU A 150 -3.02 -3.63 -3.95
C LEU A 150 -3.77 -4.68 -4.78
N LEU A 151 -3.92 -4.43 -6.09
CA LEU A 151 -4.58 -5.39 -7.01
C LEU A 151 -3.85 -6.73 -7.09
N SER A 152 -2.51 -6.73 -7.06
CA SER A 152 -1.73 -7.98 -7.06
C SER A 152 -1.92 -8.81 -5.79
N GLN A 153 -2.19 -8.17 -4.65
CA GLN A 153 -2.38 -8.84 -3.36
C GLN A 153 -3.81 -9.39 -3.20
N MET A 154 -4.76 -8.93 -4.02
CA MET A 154 -6.13 -9.46 -4.04
C MET A 154 -6.25 -10.78 -4.83
N GLN A 155 -5.21 -11.20 -5.54
CA GLN A 155 -5.22 -12.48 -6.27
C GLN A 155 -4.88 -13.62 -5.30
N VAL A 156 -5.90 -14.12 -4.62
CA VAL A 156 -5.88 -15.41 -3.91
C VAL A 156 -6.09 -16.55 -4.90
#